data_AF-A0AAV8WTL4-F1
#
_entry.id   AF-A0AAV8WTL4-F1
#
_cell.length_a   1.000
_cell.length_b   1.000
_cell.length_c   1.000
_cell.angle_alpha   90.00
_cell.angle_beta   90.00
_cell.angle_gamma   90.00
#
_symmetry.space_group_name_H-M   'P 1'
#
loop_
_entity.id
_entity.type
_entity.pdbx_description
1 polymer ?
#
loop_
_entity_poly.entity_id
_entity_poly.type
_entity_poly.pdbx_seq_one_letter_code
_entity_poly.pdbx_strand_id
1 'polypeptide(L)' 'MALQGYNDCFLSIDPEDDAVVANVKRAGPDQFIKIRSQTVKEDNPLKDVPTEEQGNIGQIEINYV' A
#
# COMPACT_ATOMS: atom_id res chain seq x y z
N MET A 1 -4.75 4.62 -10.99
CA MET A 1 -4.91 3.50 -10.04
C MET A 1 -6.38 3.32 -9.77
N ALA A 2 -6.87 2.09 -9.59
CA ALA A 2 -8.26 1.79 -9.28
C ALA A 2 -8.32 0.80 -8.11
N LEU A 3 -9.43 0.77 -7.37
CA LEU A 3 -9.65 -0.21 -6.29
C LEU A 3 -10.56 -1.33 -6.78
N GLN A 4 -10.13 -2.58 -6.58
CA GLN A 4 -10.90 -3.77 -6.95
C GLN A 4 -11.63 -4.32 -5.72
N GLY A 5 -12.92 -4.62 -5.87
CA GLY A 5 -13.73 -5.29 -4.86
C GLY A 5 -13.49 -6.81 -4.85
N TYR A 6 -14.09 -7.49 -3.87
CA TYR A 6 -13.98 -8.95 -3.71
C TYR A 6 -14.55 -9.74 -4.90
N ASN A 7 -15.39 -9.11 -5.71
CA ASN A 7 -16.14 -9.70 -6.82
C ASN A 7 -15.43 -9.52 -8.18
N ASP A 8 -14.12 -9.25 -8.17
CA ASP A 8 -13.29 -8.98 -9.34
C ASP A 8 -13.69 -7.74 -10.18
N CYS A 9 -14.56 -6.87 -9.67
CA CYS A 9 -14.96 -5.62 -10.31
C CYS A 9 -14.32 -4.41 -9.63
N PHE A 10 -14.16 -3.32 -10.38
CA PHE A 10 -13.65 -2.05 -9.87
C PHE A 10 -14.75 -1.18 -9.28
N LEU A 11 -14.38 -0.44 -8.22
CA LEU A 11 -15.24 0.50 -7.53
C LEU A 11 -15.50 1.77 -8.36
N SER A 12 -16.74 2.25 -8.34
CA SER A 12 -17.17 3.54 -8.89
C SER A 12 -18.38 4.09 -8.11
N ILE A 13 -18.77 5.31 -8.42
CA ILE A 13 -19.98 5.95 -7.89
C ILE A 13 -21.08 5.84 -8.94
N ASP A 14 -22.28 5.42 -8.54
CA ASP A 14 -23.45 5.41 -9.40
C ASP A 14 -23.96 6.86 -9.62
N PRO A 15 -24.16 7.31 -10.87
CA PRO A 15 -24.57 8.68 -11.15
C PRO A 15 -26.04 9.00 -10.79
N GLU A 16 -26.88 7.99 -10.52
CA GLU A 16 -28.30 8.20 -10.20
C GLU A 16 -28.55 8.42 -8.71
N ASP A 17 -27.84 7.70 -7.83
CA ASP A 17 -28.08 7.69 -6.39
C ASP A 17 -26.82 7.89 -5.52
N ASP A 18 -25.68 8.19 -6.12
CA ASP A 18 -24.37 8.36 -5.47
C ASP A 18 -23.90 7.13 -4.66
N ALA A 19 -24.47 5.94 -4.90
CA ALA A 19 -24.06 4.72 -4.22
C ALA A 19 -22.67 4.25 -4.68
N VAL A 20 -21.91 3.65 -3.76
CA VAL A 20 -20.62 3.01 -4.08
C VAL A 20 -20.90 1.61 -4.62
N VAL A 21 -20.52 1.37 -5.87
CA VAL A 21 -20.78 0.11 -6.58
C VAL A 21 -19.50 -0.49 -7.15
N ALA A 22 -19.47 -1.81 -7.29
CA ALA A 22 -18.35 -2.54 -7.91
C ALA A 22 -18.89 -3.46 -9.02
N ASN A 23 -19.22 -2.87 -10.17
CA ASN A 23 -19.93 -3.58 -11.25
C ASN A 23 -19.11 -3.71 -12.55
N VAL A 24 -18.00 -2.98 -12.67
CA VAL A 24 -17.23 -2.88 -13.93
C VAL A 24 -15.93 -3.67 -13.83
N LYS A 25 -15.71 -4.64 -14.72
CA LYS A 25 -14.48 -5.46 -14.74
C LYS A 25 -13.25 -4.75 -15.32
N ARG A 26 -13.44 -3.72 -16.14
CA ARG A 26 -12.33 -2.98 -16.77
C ARG A 26 -12.30 -1.56 -16.23
N ALA A 27 -11.20 -1.19 -15.57
CA ALA A 27 -11.04 0.17 -15.06
C ALA A 27 -11.00 1.20 -16.21
N GLY A 28 -11.90 2.18 -16.13
CA GLY A 28 -11.93 3.37 -16.97
C GLY A 28 -11.69 4.65 -16.16
N PRO A 29 -11.96 5.82 -16.75
CA PRO A 29 -11.78 7.12 -16.09
C PRO A 29 -12.53 7.23 -14.75
N ASP A 30 -13.75 6.71 -14.67
CA ASP A 30 -14.61 6.80 -13.47
C ASP A 30 -14.15 5.90 -12.33
N GLN A 31 -13.35 4.87 -12.63
CA GLN A 31 -12.77 3.96 -11.65
C GLN A 31 -11.36 4.41 -11.21
N PHE A 32 -10.77 5.41 -11.89
CA PHE A 32 -9.44 5.89 -11.56
C PHE A 32 -9.48 6.88 -10.39
N ILE A 33 -8.79 6.51 -9.31
CA ILE A 33 -8.69 7.29 -8.10
C ILE A 33 -7.25 7.67 -7.76
N LYS A 34 -7.12 8.68 -6.90
CA LYS A 34 -5.85 9.08 -6.28
C LYS A 34 -5.91 8.82 -4.78
N ILE A 35 -5.24 7.78 -4.33
CA ILE A 35 -5.10 7.50 -2.88
C ILE A 35 -4.20 8.57 -2.27
N ARG A 36 -4.65 9.14 -1.15
CA ARG A 36 -3.88 10.09 -0.33
C ARG A 36 -3.75 9.49 1.06
N SER A 37 -2.58 9.60 1.66
CA SER A 37 -2.34 9.24 3.05
C SER A 37 -1.77 10.45 3.78
N GLN A 38 -2.24 10.68 5.01
CA GLN A 38 -1.76 11.74 5.89
C GLN A 38 -0.73 11.23 6.91
N THR A 39 -0.43 9.93 6.91
CA THR A 39 0.58 9.36 7.81
C THR A 39 1.99 9.79 7.41
N VAL A 40 2.90 9.81 8.39
CA VAL A 40 4.33 9.98 8.11
C VAL A 40 4.76 8.83 7.21
N LYS A 41 5.41 9.16 6.10
CA LYS A 41 6.00 8.17 5.22
C LYS A 41 7.20 7.56 5.95
N GLU A 42 6.97 6.47 6.68
CA GLU A 42 8.03 5.65 7.26
C GLU A 42 8.72 4.90 6.12
N ASP A 43 9.67 5.57 5.49
CA ASP A 43 10.64 4.94 4.61
C ASP A 43 11.75 4.39 5.51
N ASN A 44 11.79 3.08 5.72
CA ASN A 44 12.91 2.46 6.43
C ASN A 44 14.07 2.31 5.42
N PRO A 45 15.12 3.14 5.50
CA PRO A 45 16.23 3.10 4.54
C PRO A 45 17.03 1.79 4.61
N LEU A 46 16.84 1.00 5.67
CA LEU A 46 17.49 -0.30 5.88
C LEU A 46 16.57 -1.47 5.52
N LYS A 47 15.37 -1.24 4.96
CA LYS A 47 14.43 -2.32 4.62
C LYS A 47 15.03 -3.38 3.69
N ASP A 48 15.93 -2.97 2.80
CA ASP A 48 16.62 -3.86 1.85
C ASP A 48 17.95 -4.40 2.39
N VAL A 49 18.37 -3.99 3.59
CA VAL A 49 19.58 -4.47 4.24
C VAL A 49 19.21 -5.64 5.16
N PRO A 50 19.87 -6.81 5.07
CA PRO A 50 19.67 -7.90 6.01
C PRO A 50 19.88 -7.42 7.45
N THR A 51 19.06 -7.89 8.39
CA THR A 51 19.16 -7.48 9.81
C THR A 51 20.53 -7.76 10.43
N GLU A 52 21.28 -8.73 9.89
CA GLU A 52 22.66 -9.06 10.29
C GLU A 52 23.65 -7.93 9.97
N GLU A 53 23.42 -7.15 8.90
CA GLU A 53 24.26 -6.03 8.48
C GLU A 53 23.78 -4.67 9.03
N GLN A 54 22.62 -4.64 9.69
CA GLN A 54 22.08 -3.42 10.34
C GLN A 54 22.67 -3.16 11.73
N GLY A 55 23.45 -4.10 12.27
CA GLY A 55 24.06 -3.99 13.59
C GLY A 55 25.20 -2.97 13.64
N ASN A 56 25.33 -2.26 14.76
CA ASN A 56 26.50 -1.41 15.02
C ASN A 56 27.66 -2.29 15.54
N ILE A 57 28.91 -1.90 15.30
CA ILE A 57 30.13 -2.61 15.74
C ILE A 57 30.10 -2.92 17.25
N GLY A 58 29.46 -2.06 18.05
CA GLY A 58 29.27 -2.29 19.49
C GLY A 58 28.29 -3.42 19.87
N GLN A 59 27.45 -3.91 18.95
CA GLN A 59 26.59 -5.09 19.19
C GLN A 59 27.33 -6.42 18.95
N ILE A 60 28.46 -6.38 18.25
CA ILE A 60 29.31 -7.57 18.00
C ILE A 60 29.94 -8.06 19.32
N GLU A 61 30.21 -7.15 20.27
CA GLU A 61 30.79 -7.48 21.58
C GLU A 61 29.85 -8.29 22.49
N ILE A 62 28.53 -8.28 22.24
CA ILE A 62 27.55 -8.99 23.09
C ILE A 62 27.37 -10.45 22.64
N ASN A 63 27.57 -10.75 21.35
CA ASN A 63 27.38 -12.10 20.79
C ASN A 63 28.66 -12.96 20.77
N TYR A 64 29.78 -12.46 21.28
CA TYR A 64 31.06 -13.17 21.32
C TYR A 64 31.23 -13.99 22.62
N VAL A 65 30.24 -14.81 22.96
CA VAL A 65 30.33 -15.84 24.02
C VAL A 65 30.23 -17.23 23.40
#